data_AF-A0A9D7K852-F1
#
_entry.id   AF-A0A9D7K852-F1
#
_cell.length_a   1.000
_cell.length_b   1.000
_cell.length_c   1.000
_cell.angle_alpha   90.00
_cell.angle_beta   90.00
_cell.angle_gamma   90.00
#
_symmetry.space_group_name_H-M   'P 1'
#
loop_
_entity.id
_entity.type
_entity.pdbx_description
1 polymer ?
#
loop_
_entity_poly.entity_id
_entity_poly.type
_entity_poly.pdbx_seq_one_letter_code
_entity_poly.pdbx_strand_id
1 'polypeptide(L)'
;MVGAVLVFDDKIIGEGYHAFYGGPHAEVAAISSVKEENRKFISSSILYVSLEPCSHHGKTPPCTELIIRSGIKKVVIGSPDPNPLVSGNGKKVLEEHGIEVVISKLRNKAEELLLPFLAHLEKMPRVILKCVKSKDNYIGQKDKSIWLSNRQTDVVTHMWRSENDAILVGKNTVMSDNPTLTTRNVDGKNPIRIVIDPNLECDKNAAYFLRTAK
;
A
#
# COMPACT_ATOMS: atom_id res chain seq x y z
N MET A 1 3.39 1.58 -0.56
CA MET A 1 3.74 2.02 -1.93
C MET A 1 4.33 3.42 -1.83
N VAL A 2 5.30 3.78 -2.68
CA VAL A 2 5.86 5.15 -2.75
C VAL A 2 5.64 5.71 -4.15
N GLY A 3 5.22 6.97 -4.24
CA GLY A 3 5.06 7.71 -5.49
C GLY A 3 5.86 9.00 -5.47
N ALA A 4 6.27 9.46 -6.66
CA ALA A 4 7.00 10.70 -6.85
C ALA A 4 6.58 11.41 -8.13
N VAL A 5 6.55 12.73 -8.10
CA VAL A 5 6.31 13.59 -9.27
C VAL A 5 7.31 14.73 -9.28
N LEU A 6 7.85 15.02 -10.46
CA LEU A 6 8.79 16.11 -10.69
C LEU A 6 8.05 17.24 -11.42
N VAL A 7 8.04 18.43 -10.82
CA VAL A 7 7.24 19.57 -11.28
C VAL A 7 8.13 20.74 -11.65
N PHE A 8 7.95 21.28 -12.85
CA PHE A 8 8.58 22.51 -13.33
C PHE A 8 7.51 23.44 -13.87
N ASP A 9 7.49 24.70 -13.42
CA ASP A 9 6.54 25.73 -13.89
C ASP A 9 5.07 25.24 -13.86
N ASP A 10 4.66 24.73 -12.68
CA ASP A 10 3.34 24.14 -12.41
C ASP A 10 2.93 22.98 -13.34
N LYS A 11 3.89 22.38 -14.05
CA LYS A 11 3.68 21.22 -14.93
C LYS A 11 4.45 20.02 -14.44
N ILE A 12 3.78 18.87 -14.43
CA ILE A 12 4.44 17.58 -14.19
C ILE A 12 5.27 17.26 -15.43
N ILE A 13 6.59 17.16 -15.24
CA ILE A 13 7.53 16.79 -16.30
C ILE A 13 8.02 15.35 -16.17
N GLY A 14 7.77 14.71 -15.01
CA GLY A 14 8.06 13.30 -14.76
C GLY A 14 7.25 12.75 -13.59
N GLU A 15 6.92 11.47 -13.65
CA GLU A 15 6.11 10.76 -12.66
C GLU A 15 6.61 9.31 -12.50
N GLY A 16 6.51 8.78 -11.29
CA GLY A 16 7.00 7.45 -11.00
C GLY A 16 6.49 6.88 -9.69
N TYR A 17 6.47 5.56 -9.60
CA TYR A 17 6.15 4.84 -8.37
C TYR A 17 6.98 3.55 -8.30
N HIS A 18 7.14 3.02 -7.09
CA HIS A 18 7.80 1.73 -6.90
C HIS A 18 6.85 0.59 -7.32
N ALA A 19 7.03 0.10 -8.55
CA ALA A 19 6.08 -0.82 -9.19
C ALA A 19 6.18 -2.28 -8.73
N PHE A 20 7.39 -2.75 -8.39
CA PHE A 20 7.61 -4.13 -7.97
C PHE A 20 8.85 -4.23 -7.07
N TYR A 21 8.86 -5.24 -6.21
CA TYR A 21 9.94 -5.48 -5.26
C TYR A 21 11.31 -5.62 -5.94
N GLY A 22 12.30 -4.85 -5.46
CA GLY A 22 13.65 -4.82 -6.03
C GLY A 22 13.80 -3.99 -7.31
N GLY A 23 12.70 -3.44 -7.84
CA GLY A 23 12.72 -2.47 -8.93
C GLY A 23 13.16 -1.06 -8.48
N PRO A 24 13.19 -0.09 -9.42
CA PRO A 24 13.55 1.29 -9.11
C PRO A 24 12.61 1.89 -8.07
N HIS A 25 13.14 2.78 -7.24
CA HIS A 25 12.34 3.60 -6.33
C HIS A 25 11.56 4.66 -7.11
N ALA A 26 10.58 5.29 -6.47
CA ALA A 26 9.68 6.23 -7.11
C ALA A 26 10.43 7.45 -7.67
N GLU A 27 11.43 7.95 -6.95
CA GLU A 27 12.27 9.08 -7.32
C GLU A 27 13.09 8.78 -8.58
N VAL A 28 13.66 7.57 -8.64
CA VAL A 28 14.39 7.08 -9.81
C VAL A 28 13.45 6.99 -11.01
N ALA A 29 12.29 6.36 -10.84
CA ALA A 29 11.29 6.21 -11.89
C ALA A 29 10.80 7.58 -12.40
N ALA A 30 10.52 8.52 -11.51
CA ALA A 30 10.04 9.85 -11.86
C ALA A 30 11.09 10.63 -12.67
N ILE A 31 12.35 10.66 -12.24
CA ILE A 31 13.43 11.34 -12.97
C ILE A 31 13.70 10.65 -14.31
N SER A 32 13.67 9.32 -14.36
CA SER A 32 13.87 8.57 -15.61
C SER A 32 12.74 8.73 -16.62
N SER A 33 11.52 9.04 -16.17
CA SER A 33 10.35 9.26 -17.04
C SER A 33 10.36 10.62 -17.78
N VAL A 34 11.23 11.55 -17.37
CA VAL A 34 11.29 12.89 -17.95
C VAL A 34 11.68 12.80 -19.42
N LYS A 35 10.85 13.37 -20.30
CA LYS A 35 11.11 13.46 -21.74
C LYS A 35 12.40 14.22 -22.01
N GLU A 36 13.10 13.84 -23.08
CA GLU A 36 14.41 14.41 -23.43
C GLU A 36 14.40 15.95 -23.52
N GLU A 37 13.37 16.51 -24.16
CA GLU A 37 13.16 17.97 -24.27
C GLU A 37 13.06 18.72 -22.93
N ASN A 38 12.66 18.02 -21.87
CA ASN A 38 12.46 18.57 -20.52
C ASN A 38 13.60 18.25 -19.56
N ARG A 39 14.59 17.42 -19.93
CA ARG A 39 15.69 17.03 -19.02
C ARG A 39 16.46 18.23 -18.48
N LYS A 40 16.62 19.28 -19.28
CA LYS A 40 17.27 20.55 -18.87
C LYS A 40 16.58 21.26 -17.71
N PHE A 41 15.30 20.96 -17.44
CA PHE A 41 14.52 21.58 -16.37
C PHE A 41 14.58 20.83 -15.04
N ILE A 42 15.16 19.62 -15.00
CA ILE A 42 15.22 18.78 -13.80
C ILE A 42 15.84 19.53 -12.61
N SER A 43 16.95 20.22 -12.83
CA SER A 43 17.65 20.99 -11.78
C SER A 43 16.86 22.19 -11.26
N SER A 44 15.90 22.68 -12.04
CA SER A 44 15.01 23.81 -11.68
C SER A 44 13.64 23.35 -11.21
N SER A 45 13.45 22.03 -11.01
CA SER A 45 12.17 21.44 -10.62
C SER A 45 12.04 21.23 -9.11
N ILE A 46 10.80 21.05 -8.67
CA ILE A 46 10.46 20.59 -7.32
C ILE A 46 10.10 19.10 -7.41
N LEU A 47 10.74 18.28 -6.58
CA LEU A 47 10.38 16.87 -6.44
C LEU A 47 9.39 16.71 -5.30
N TYR A 48 8.21 16.16 -5.58
CA TYR A 48 7.27 15.73 -4.56
C TYR A 48 7.35 14.22 -4.43
N VAL A 49 7.52 13.71 -3.22
CA VAL A 49 7.64 12.28 -2.95
C VAL A 49 6.80 11.90 -1.73
N SER A 50 6.09 10.77 -1.77
CA SER A 50 5.16 10.40 -0.70
C SER A 50 5.85 9.93 0.60
N LEU A 51 7.11 9.48 0.52
CA LEU A 51 7.94 9.01 1.63
C LEU A 51 9.31 9.68 1.57
N GLU A 52 9.96 9.87 2.72
CA GLU A 52 11.32 10.40 2.79
C GLU A 52 12.30 9.60 1.89
N PRO A 53 13.10 10.27 1.04
CA PRO A 53 14.07 9.60 0.18
C PRO A 53 15.11 8.80 0.96
N CYS A 54 15.40 7.58 0.52
CA CYS A 54 16.36 6.72 1.20
C CYS A 54 17.79 7.29 1.15
N SER A 55 18.51 7.18 2.27
CA SER A 55 19.90 7.68 2.45
C SER A 55 20.95 6.58 2.68
N HIS A 56 20.54 5.32 2.69
CA HIS A 56 21.43 4.18 2.92
C HIS A 56 21.69 3.40 1.62
N HIS A 57 22.83 2.73 1.55
CA HIS A 57 23.17 1.84 0.44
C HIS A 57 22.54 0.46 0.69
N GLY A 58 21.53 0.12 -0.12
CA GLY A 58 20.85 -1.17 -0.09
C GLY A 58 21.13 -1.98 -1.36
N LYS A 59 20.07 -2.56 -1.95
CA LYS A 59 20.13 -3.20 -3.27
C LYS A 59 20.37 -2.21 -4.41
N THR A 60 19.95 -0.96 -4.20
CA THR A 60 20.10 0.18 -5.11
C THR A 60 20.85 1.31 -4.39
N PRO A 61 21.53 2.20 -5.13
CA PRO A 61 22.08 3.44 -4.56
C PRO A 61 20.98 4.30 -3.91
N PRO A 62 21.32 5.13 -2.91
CA PRO A 62 20.35 5.96 -2.21
C PRO A 62 19.72 7.01 -3.14
N CYS A 63 18.43 7.26 -2.95
CA CYS A 63 17.70 8.24 -3.75
C CYS A 63 18.18 9.67 -3.47
N THR A 64 18.68 9.95 -2.26
CA THR A 64 19.28 11.25 -1.93
C THR A 64 20.46 11.60 -2.84
N GLU A 65 21.33 10.63 -3.16
CA GLU A 65 22.47 10.84 -4.07
C GLU A 65 22.00 11.17 -5.49
N LEU A 66 20.96 10.49 -5.99
CA LEU A 66 20.38 10.78 -7.29
C LEU A 66 19.78 12.20 -7.32
N ILE A 67 19.05 12.60 -6.28
CA ILE A 67 18.45 13.93 -6.18
C ILE A 67 19.54 15.02 -6.20
N ILE A 68 20.61 14.83 -5.42
CA ILE A 68 21.76 15.76 -5.37
C ILE A 68 22.44 15.86 -6.74
N ARG A 69 22.73 14.72 -7.39
CA ARG A 69 23.35 14.68 -8.73
C ARG A 69 22.48 15.30 -9.81
N SER A 70 21.15 15.19 -9.67
CA SER A 70 20.17 15.79 -10.58
C SER A 70 20.08 17.32 -10.43
N GLY A 71 20.69 17.88 -9.39
CA GLY A 71 20.72 19.32 -9.14
C GLY A 71 19.40 19.90 -8.64
N ILE A 72 18.43 19.05 -8.24
CA ILE A 72 17.13 19.45 -7.71
C ILE A 72 17.33 20.30 -6.45
N LYS A 73 16.65 21.45 -6.39
CA LYS A 73 16.84 22.42 -5.29
C LYS A 73 15.77 22.36 -4.20
N LYS A 74 14.64 21.68 -4.47
CA LYS A 74 13.54 21.58 -3.52
C LYS A 74 12.88 20.21 -3.56
N VAL A 75 12.68 19.61 -2.38
CA VAL A 75 11.99 18.34 -2.20
C VAL A 75 10.86 18.51 -1.20
N VAL A 76 9.66 18.10 -1.57
CA VAL A 76 8.49 18.05 -0.70
C VAL A 76 8.20 16.59 -0.36
N ILE A 77 8.29 16.27 0.94
CA ILE A 77 8.14 14.92 1.46
C ILE A 77 6.73 14.76 2.05
N GLY A 78 6.01 13.71 1.66
CA GLY A 78 4.70 13.36 2.19
C GLY A 78 4.79 12.98 3.68
N SER A 79 5.54 11.91 3.97
CA SER A 79 5.81 11.44 5.33
C SER A 79 7.31 11.24 5.57
N PRO A 80 7.84 11.58 6.75
CA PRO A 80 9.13 11.05 7.21
C PRO A 80 9.17 9.52 7.14
N ASP A 81 10.36 8.93 7.04
CA ASP A 81 10.49 7.47 7.08
C ASP A 81 10.17 6.96 8.50
N PRO A 82 9.19 6.06 8.68
CA PRO A 82 8.90 5.48 9.99
C PRO A 82 9.94 4.46 10.44
N ASN A 83 10.82 3.98 9.56
CA ASN A 83 11.90 3.08 9.91
C ASN A 83 12.93 3.82 10.80
N PRO A 84 13.14 3.41 12.06
CA PRO A 84 14.08 4.08 12.97
C PRO A 84 15.52 4.16 12.44
N LEU A 85 15.91 3.27 11.53
CA LEU A 85 17.24 3.27 10.91
C LEU A 85 17.41 4.39 9.87
N VAL A 86 16.31 4.91 9.33
CA VAL A 86 16.30 5.88 8.22
C VAL A 86 15.73 7.24 8.64
N SER A 87 14.83 7.25 9.63
CA SER A 87 14.03 8.40 10.02
C SER A 87 14.86 9.68 10.16
N GLY A 88 14.61 10.65 9.29
CA GLY A 88 15.26 11.97 9.29
C GLY A 88 16.65 12.03 8.65
N ASN A 89 17.29 10.91 8.35
CA ASN A 89 18.62 10.91 7.72
C ASN A 89 18.54 11.35 6.26
N GLY A 90 17.50 10.98 5.53
CA GLY A 90 17.29 11.39 4.14
C GLY A 90 17.10 12.89 4.02
N LYS A 91 16.21 13.44 4.86
CA LYS A 91 16.00 14.89 4.98
C LYS A 91 17.30 15.61 5.31
N LYS A 92 18.01 15.15 6.35
CA LYS A 92 19.26 15.78 6.80
C LYS A 92 20.33 15.82 5.70
N VAL A 93 20.55 14.70 5.00
CA VAL A 93 21.52 14.63 3.90
C VAL A 93 21.19 15.62 2.79
N LEU A 94 19.92 15.77 2.43
CA LEU A 94 19.50 16.74 1.40
C LEU A 94 19.72 18.18 1.86
N GLU A 95 19.35 18.52 3.09
CA GLU A 95 19.54 19.86 3.67
C GLU A 95 21.03 20.23 3.77
N GLU A 96 21.90 19.30 4.15
CA GLU A 96 23.36 19.49 4.20
C GLU A 96 23.97 19.79 2.81
N HIS A 97 23.31 19.35 1.73
CA HIS A 97 23.71 19.66 0.35
C HIS A 97 22.99 20.89 -0.23
N GLY A 98 22.35 21.70 0.63
CA GLY A 98 21.71 22.96 0.25
C GLY A 98 20.39 22.79 -0.49
N ILE A 99 19.71 21.64 -0.33
CA ILE A 99 18.40 21.38 -0.90
C ILE A 99 17.33 21.75 0.12
N GLU A 100 16.35 22.57 -0.28
CA GLU A 100 15.20 22.90 0.58
C GLU A 100 14.30 21.67 0.73
N VAL A 101 14.08 21.21 1.97
CA VAL A 101 13.20 20.07 2.26
C VAL A 101 11.98 20.52 3.07
N VAL A 102 10.78 20.25 2.55
CA VAL A 102 9.51 20.61 3.20
C VAL A 102 8.69 19.36 3.48
N ILE A 103 8.17 19.22 4.68
CA ILE A 103 7.18 18.17 4.99
C ILE A 103 5.79 18.68 4.58
N SER A 104 5.09 17.88 3.79
CA SER A 104 3.77 18.19 3.25
C SER A 104 2.71 18.33 4.34
N LYS A 105 1.77 19.25 4.13
CA LYS A 105 0.55 19.35 4.96
C LYS A 105 -0.37 18.15 4.81
N LEU A 106 -0.18 17.32 3.78
CA LEU A 106 -0.93 16.09 3.52
C LEU A 106 -0.27 14.85 4.16
N ARG A 107 0.56 15.03 5.18
CA ARG A 107 1.27 13.96 5.88
C ARG A 107 0.37 12.78 6.26
N ASN A 108 -0.79 13.04 6.86
CA ASN A 108 -1.72 11.97 7.26
C ASN A 108 -2.15 11.09 6.08
N LYS A 109 -2.40 11.68 4.90
CA LYS A 109 -2.72 10.93 3.68
C LYS A 109 -1.53 10.12 3.16
N ALA A 110 -0.32 10.65 3.30
CA ALA A 110 0.89 9.92 2.95
C ALA A 110 1.10 8.72 3.89
N GLU A 111 0.90 8.89 5.19
CA GLU A 111 1.00 7.82 6.19
C GLU A 111 -0.06 6.73 5.98
N GLU A 112 -1.27 7.06 5.53
CA GLU A 112 -2.29 6.07 5.14
C GLU A 112 -1.79 5.10 4.05
N LEU A 113 -1.02 5.59 3.07
CA LEU A 113 -0.40 4.76 2.02
C LEU A 113 0.73 3.85 2.54
N LEU A 114 1.28 4.19 3.72
CA LEU A 114 2.35 3.47 4.38
C LEU A 114 1.85 2.46 5.40
N LEU A 115 0.55 2.40 5.69
CA LEU A 115 -0.01 1.47 6.67
C LEU A 115 0.43 0.00 6.48
N PRO A 116 0.51 -0.57 5.25
CA PRO A 116 1.08 -1.91 5.06
C PRO A 116 2.57 -2.02 5.43
N PHE A 117 3.34 -0.95 5.18
CA PHE A 117 4.75 -0.88 5.56
C PHE A 117 4.94 -0.74 7.07
N LEU A 118 4.11 0.06 7.73
CA LEU A 118 4.08 0.19 9.19
C LEU A 118 3.76 -1.15 9.86
N ALA A 119 2.74 -1.86 9.38
CA ALA A 119 2.41 -3.21 9.85
C ALA A 119 3.62 -4.16 9.77
N HIS A 120 4.39 -4.08 8.68
CA HIS A 120 5.62 -4.86 8.54
C HIS A 120 6.69 -4.47 9.56
N LEU A 121 6.92 -3.17 9.78
CA LEU A 121 7.91 -2.67 10.74
C LEU A 121 7.55 -3.06 12.18
N GLU A 122 6.29 -2.94 12.55
CA GLU A 122 5.78 -3.30 13.88
C GLU A 122 5.65 -4.82 14.08
N LYS A 123 5.83 -5.61 13.02
CA LYS A 123 5.60 -7.07 13.00
C LYS A 123 4.18 -7.45 13.45
N MET A 124 3.22 -6.57 13.17
CA MET A 124 1.82 -6.71 13.53
C MET A 124 0.96 -6.51 12.28
N PRO A 125 0.11 -7.47 11.89
CA PRO A 125 -0.70 -7.30 10.69
C PRO A 125 -1.68 -6.14 10.87
N ARG A 126 -1.84 -5.33 9.83
CA ARG A 126 -2.97 -4.41 9.73
C ARG A 126 -4.25 -5.24 9.59
N VAL A 127 -5.21 -4.99 10.47
CA VAL A 127 -6.51 -5.69 10.44
C VAL A 127 -7.59 -4.74 9.94
N ILE A 128 -8.34 -5.19 8.93
CA ILE A 128 -9.57 -4.52 8.48
C ILE A 128 -10.74 -5.38 8.94
N LEU A 129 -11.59 -4.84 9.82
CA LEU A 129 -12.83 -5.48 10.20
C LEU A 129 -13.93 -5.12 9.20
N LYS A 130 -14.42 -6.12 8.46
CA LYS A 130 -15.58 -5.97 7.57
C LYS A 130 -16.80 -6.64 8.18
N CYS A 131 -17.89 -5.89 8.30
CA CYS A 131 -19.18 -6.40 8.75
C CYS A 131 -20.30 -5.84 7.86
N VAL A 132 -21.36 -6.61 7.66
CA VAL A 132 -22.61 -6.15 7.04
C VAL A 132 -23.70 -6.27 8.09
N LYS A 133 -24.50 -5.22 8.22
CA LYS A 133 -25.63 -5.18 9.17
C LYS A 133 -26.89 -4.65 8.49
N SER A 134 -28.04 -5.12 8.95
CA SER A 134 -29.33 -4.52 8.62
C SER A 134 -29.44 -3.10 9.19
N LYS A 135 -30.49 -2.38 8.78
CA LYS A 135 -30.82 -1.06 9.33
C LYS A 135 -31.01 -1.10 10.85
N ASP A 136 -31.53 -2.22 11.36
CA ASP A 136 -31.79 -2.44 12.79
C ASP A 136 -30.60 -3.11 13.51
N ASN A 137 -29.40 -3.08 12.91
CA ASN A 137 -28.13 -3.57 13.47
C ASN A 137 -27.98 -5.08 13.65
N TYR A 138 -28.77 -5.89 12.94
CA TYR A 138 -28.60 -7.35 12.92
C TYR A 138 -27.65 -7.79 11.80
N ILE A 139 -26.82 -8.80 12.06
CA ILE A 139 -25.85 -9.34 11.08
C ILE A 139 -26.31 -10.65 10.42
N GLY A 140 -27.47 -11.16 10.82
CA GLY A 140 -28.04 -12.41 10.35
C GLY A 140 -29.18 -12.87 11.24
N GLN A 141 -29.71 -14.05 10.94
CA GLN A 141 -30.71 -14.73 11.75
C GLN A 141 -30.17 -16.11 12.13
N LYS A 142 -30.47 -16.56 13.36
CA LYS A 142 -30.05 -17.88 13.82
C LYS A 142 -30.59 -18.96 12.87
N ASP A 143 -29.72 -19.90 12.50
CA ASP A 143 -30.02 -21.06 11.66
C ASP A 143 -30.54 -20.72 10.25
N LYS A 144 -30.31 -19.50 9.76
CA LYS A 144 -30.62 -19.09 8.38
C LYS A 144 -29.49 -18.27 7.78
N SER A 145 -29.02 -18.67 6.60
CA SER A 145 -28.12 -17.82 5.81
C SER A 145 -28.95 -16.73 5.11
N ILE A 146 -28.65 -15.47 5.40
CA ILE A 146 -29.34 -14.30 4.84
C ILE A 146 -28.32 -13.42 4.15
N TRP A 147 -28.54 -13.16 2.87
CA TRP A 147 -27.70 -12.26 2.10
C TRP A 147 -28.11 -10.81 2.32
N LEU A 148 -27.36 -10.08 3.16
CA LEU A 148 -27.64 -8.67 3.49
C LEU A 148 -26.98 -7.67 2.53
N SER A 149 -25.88 -8.03 1.89
CA SER A 149 -25.14 -7.16 0.96
C SER A 149 -25.81 -7.09 -0.42
N ASN A 150 -25.41 -6.12 -1.24
CA ASN A 150 -25.80 -6.05 -2.65
C ASN A 150 -24.60 -6.31 -3.58
N ARG A 151 -24.86 -6.44 -4.89
CA ARG A 151 -23.82 -6.70 -5.90
C ARG A 151 -22.68 -5.66 -5.89
N GLN A 152 -22.98 -4.38 -5.65
CA GLN A 152 -21.97 -3.32 -5.62
C GLN A 152 -21.02 -3.51 -4.42
N THR A 153 -21.57 -3.77 -3.23
CA THR A 153 -20.78 -4.04 -2.03
C THR A 153 -20.01 -5.37 -2.10
N ASP A 154 -20.51 -6.34 -2.86
CA ASP A 154 -19.80 -7.60 -3.10
C ASP A 154 -18.55 -7.38 -3.96
N VAL A 155 -18.62 -6.55 -5.01
CA VAL A 155 -17.45 -6.14 -5.81
C VAL A 155 -16.39 -5.47 -4.92
N VAL A 156 -16.78 -4.54 -4.05
CA VAL A 156 -15.86 -3.89 -3.10
C VAL A 156 -15.24 -4.91 -2.14
N THR A 157 -16.03 -5.86 -1.62
CA THR A 157 -15.52 -6.93 -0.75
C THR A 157 -14.46 -7.77 -1.47
N HIS A 158 -14.67 -8.04 -2.76
CA HIS A 158 -13.74 -8.79 -3.58
C HIS A 158 -12.47 -7.99 -3.94
N MET A 159 -12.57 -6.67 -4.12
CA MET A 159 -11.42 -5.77 -4.23
C MET A 159 -10.58 -5.79 -2.96
N TRP A 160 -11.20 -5.71 -1.78
CA TRP A 160 -10.44 -5.85 -0.53
C TRP A 160 -9.79 -7.23 -0.39
N ARG A 161 -10.43 -8.31 -0.84
CA ARG A 161 -9.79 -9.63 -0.85
C ARG A 161 -8.56 -9.70 -1.76
N SER A 162 -8.55 -9.02 -2.91
CA SER A 162 -7.40 -9.01 -3.81
C SER A 162 -6.24 -8.15 -3.32
N GLU A 163 -6.54 -7.13 -2.51
CA GLU A 163 -5.56 -6.16 -1.98
C GLU A 163 -4.96 -6.56 -0.63
N ASN A 164 -5.49 -7.59 0.04
CA ASN A 164 -5.03 -8.03 1.36
C ASN A 164 -4.41 -9.43 1.29
N ASP A 165 -3.36 -9.65 2.08
CA ASP A 165 -2.63 -10.92 2.10
C ASP A 165 -3.46 -12.08 2.65
N ALA A 166 -4.42 -11.80 3.54
CA ALA A 166 -5.23 -12.80 4.22
C ALA A 166 -6.68 -12.36 4.47
N ILE A 167 -7.57 -13.34 4.57
CA ILE A 167 -8.95 -13.21 5.04
C ILE A 167 -9.17 -14.17 6.21
N LEU A 168 -9.77 -13.67 7.28
CA LEU A 168 -9.99 -14.40 8.51
C LEU A 168 -11.47 -14.51 8.84
N VAL A 169 -11.92 -15.72 9.19
CA VAL A 169 -13.27 -15.98 9.74
C VAL A 169 -13.18 -16.95 10.92
N GLY A 170 -14.24 -17.02 11.73
CA GLY A 170 -14.38 -18.07 12.75
C GLY A 170 -15.06 -19.32 12.20
N LYS A 171 -14.90 -20.46 12.90
CA LYS A 171 -15.53 -21.75 12.53
C LYS A 171 -17.04 -21.65 12.27
N ASN A 172 -17.76 -20.83 13.03
CA ASN A 172 -19.21 -20.69 12.88
C ASN A 172 -19.60 -20.17 11.50
N THR A 173 -18.84 -19.23 10.92
CA THR A 173 -19.06 -18.75 9.55
C THR A 173 -18.82 -19.87 8.53
N VAL A 174 -17.83 -20.72 8.76
CA VAL A 174 -17.57 -21.87 7.87
C VAL A 174 -18.73 -22.86 7.92
N MET A 175 -19.22 -23.16 9.12
CA MET A 175 -20.32 -24.12 9.31
C MET A 175 -21.67 -23.59 8.82
N SER A 176 -21.94 -22.28 8.99
CA SER A 176 -23.22 -21.70 8.60
C SER A 176 -23.31 -21.38 7.10
N ASP A 177 -22.23 -20.85 6.52
CA ASP A 177 -22.28 -20.28 5.16
C ASP A 177 -21.46 -21.07 4.14
N ASN A 178 -20.62 -22.01 4.57
CA ASN A 178 -19.70 -22.78 3.72
C ASN A 178 -18.99 -21.92 2.64
N PRO A 179 -18.33 -20.80 3.02
CA PRO A 179 -17.83 -19.84 2.05
C PRO A 179 -16.55 -20.33 1.38
N THR A 180 -16.34 -19.90 0.12
CA THR A 180 -15.07 -20.14 -0.60
C THR A 180 -13.95 -19.17 -0.22
N LEU A 181 -14.33 -17.96 0.20
CA LEU A 181 -13.45 -16.85 0.61
C LEU A 181 -12.42 -16.43 -0.45
N THR A 182 -12.73 -16.62 -1.74
CA THR A 182 -11.88 -16.26 -2.87
C THR A 182 -12.10 -14.84 -3.39
N THR A 183 -11.21 -14.38 -4.25
CA THR A 183 -11.36 -13.23 -5.15
C THR A 183 -11.93 -13.74 -6.49
N ARG A 184 -13.17 -13.36 -6.85
CA ARG A 184 -13.85 -13.87 -8.06
C ARG A 184 -14.68 -12.84 -8.82
N ASN A 185 -14.95 -11.68 -8.22
CA ASN A 185 -15.73 -10.61 -8.87
C ASN A 185 -14.84 -9.47 -9.39
N VAL A 186 -13.51 -9.57 -9.21
CA VAL A 186 -12.49 -8.63 -9.66
C VAL A 186 -11.22 -9.43 -9.98
N ASP A 187 -10.33 -8.82 -10.76
CA ASP A 187 -8.99 -9.37 -10.97
C ASP A 187 -8.12 -9.22 -9.72
N GLY A 188 -7.29 -10.22 -9.47
CA GLY A 188 -6.31 -10.18 -8.39
C GLY A 188 -6.10 -11.54 -7.72
N LYS A 189 -5.20 -11.56 -6.74
CA LYS A 189 -4.83 -12.80 -6.05
C LYS A 189 -5.91 -13.20 -5.05
N ASN A 190 -5.97 -14.50 -4.78
CA ASN A 190 -6.73 -15.00 -3.64
C ASN A 190 -5.95 -14.73 -2.35
N PRO A 191 -6.59 -14.22 -1.29
CA PRO A 191 -5.94 -14.07 0.00
C PRO A 191 -5.70 -15.44 0.64
N ILE A 192 -4.73 -15.51 1.56
CA ILE A 192 -4.58 -16.65 2.47
C ILE A 192 -5.85 -16.73 3.32
N ARG A 193 -6.48 -17.90 3.36
CA ARG A 193 -7.73 -18.12 4.09
C ARG A 193 -7.43 -18.71 5.46
N ILE A 194 -7.73 -17.93 6.50
CA ILE A 194 -7.47 -18.28 7.90
C ILE A 194 -8.80 -18.55 8.59
N VAL A 195 -8.90 -19.69 9.27
CA VAL A 195 -10.06 -20.04 10.08
C VAL A 195 -9.62 -20.22 11.52
N ILE A 196 -10.30 -19.53 12.43
CA ILE A 196 -10.15 -19.77 13.87
C ILE A 196 -11.10 -20.90 14.27
N ASP A 197 -10.52 -22.07 14.52
CA ASP A 197 -11.21 -23.28 14.95
C ASP A 197 -10.41 -24.01 16.05
N PRO A 198 -10.62 -23.66 17.33
CA PRO A 198 -9.84 -24.20 18.44
C PRO A 198 -9.97 -25.72 18.61
N ASN A 199 -11.07 -26.31 18.14
CA ASN A 199 -11.41 -27.72 18.36
C ASN A 199 -11.34 -28.58 17.08
N LEU A 200 -10.98 -27.97 15.94
CA LEU A 200 -10.96 -28.63 14.62
C LEU A 200 -12.32 -29.28 14.25
N GLU A 201 -13.41 -28.55 14.49
CA GLU A 201 -14.78 -28.99 14.20
C GLU A 201 -15.22 -28.76 12.75
N CYS A 202 -14.53 -27.89 12.00
CA CYS A 202 -14.88 -27.62 10.61
C CYS A 202 -14.73 -28.87 9.74
N ASP A 203 -15.72 -29.11 8.87
CA ASP A 203 -15.66 -30.20 7.90
C ASP A 203 -14.46 -30.02 6.95
N LYS A 204 -13.64 -31.07 6.84
CA LYS A 204 -12.48 -31.12 5.93
C LYS A 204 -12.88 -30.98 4.46
N ASN A 205 -14.16 -31.22 4.14
CA ASN A 205 -14.73 -31.06 2.81
C ASN A 205 -15.40 -29.69 2.60
N ALA A 206 -15.30 -28.75 3.55
CA ALA A 206 -15.85 -27.40 3.35
C ALA A 206 -15.23 -26.73 2.12
N ALA A 207 -16.00 -25.88 1.44
CA ALA A 207 -15.61 -25.23 0.19
C ALA A 207 -14.34 -24.36 0.34
N TYR A 208 -14.05 -23.89 1.54
CA TYR A 208 -12.79 -23.22 1.88
C TYR A 208 -11.58 -24.19 1.82
N PHE A 209 -11.70 -25.44 2.24
CA PHE A 209 -10.61 -26.44 2.18
C PHE A 209 -10.41 -27.02 0.78
N LEU A 210 -11.48 -27.07 -0.03
CA LEU A 210 -11.43 -27.64 -1.36
C LEU A 210 -10.82 -26.65 -2.37
N ARG A 211 -9.54 -26.89 -2.70
CA ARG A 211 -8.81 -26.37 -3.87
C ARG A 211 -8.85 -24.84 -4.08
N THR A 212 -7.76 -24.17 -3.72
CA THR A 212 -7.30 -23.02 -4.51
C THR A 212 -6.73 -23.55 -5.82
N ALA A 213 -7.45 -23.40 -6.93
CA ALA A 213 -6.81 -23.48 -8.24
C ALA A 213 -5.64 -22.49 -8.25
N LYS A 214 -4.47 -22.96 -8.74
CA LYS A 214 -3.28 -22.13 -8.95
C LYS A 214 -3.58 -20.99 -9.92
#